data_AF-A0A0D2JHF2-F1
#
_entry.id   AF-A0A0D2JHF2-F1
#
_cell.length_a   1.000
_cell.length_b   1.000
_cell.length_c   1.000
_cell.angle_alpha   90.00
_cell.angle_beta   90.00
_cell.angle_gamma   90.00
#
_symmetry.space_group_name_H-M   'P 1'
#
loop_
_entity.id
_entity.type
_entity.pdbx_description
1 polymer ?
#
loop_
_entity_poly.entity_id
_entity_poly.type
_entity_poly.pdbx_seq_one_letter_code
_entity_poly.pdbx_strand_id
1 'polypeptide(L)'
;MKYSGVILNYRKLKAFYPGLLLGCFFVFGSASCFAQDAVMILNTQELGPHQRPAVHFSHEKHAESLECVRCHHDYDEFMNNTGGEGNRCADCHEKEPGDNPLSLIDAFHTQCMECHLEIDQRGLAENIPLACGECHLRARPGGGK
;
A
#
# COMPACT_ATOMS: atom_id res chain seq x y z
N MET A 1 -90.47 21.00 0.98
CA MET A 1 -90.90 19.83 0.19
C MET A 1 -89.68 18.95 -0.04
N LYS A 2 -89.78 17.69 0.40
CA LYS A 2 -88.78 16.62 0.22
C LYS A 2 -88.66 16.30 -1.27
N TYR A 3 -87.48 15.89 -1.75
CA TYR A 3 -87.34 14.64 -2.52
C TYR A 3 -85.88 14.18 -2.52
N SER A 4 -85.69 12.97 -1.98
CA SER A 4 -84.51 12.14 -2.05
C SER A 4 -84.18 11.75 -3.50
N GLY A 5 -82.90 11.51 -3.77
CA GLY A 5 -82.48 10.89 -5.03
C GLY A 5 -81.01 10.50 -5.01
N VAL A 6 -80.71 9.40 -4.31
CA VAL A 6 -79.43 8.67 -4.45
C VAL A 6 -79.38 8.10 -5.86
N ILE A 7 -78.41 8.52 -6.66
CA ILE A 7 -78.04 7.84 -7.91
C ILE A 7 -76.63 7.28 -7.73
N LEU A 8 -76.57 5.95 -7.69
CA LEU A 8 -75.35 5.16 -7.76
C LEU A 8 -74.74 5.30 -9.16
N ASN A 9 -73.43 5.50 -9.27
CA ASN A 9 -72.72 5.12 -10.48
C ASN A 9 -71.33 4.57 -10.16
N TYR A 10 -71.28 3.24 -10.07
CA TYR A 10 -70.07 2.45 -10.06
C TYR A 10 -69.66 2.24 -11.51
N ARG A 11 -68.51 2.78 -11.94
CA ARG A 11 -67.63 2.14 -12.92
C ARG A 11 -66.34 2.90 -13.14
N LYS A 12 -65.28 2.22 -12.71
CA LYS A 12 -63.90 2.24 -13.22
C LYS A 12 -63.15 3.55 -13.00
N LEU A 13 -62.06 3.46 -12.23
CA LEU A 13 -60.73 3.81 -12.71
C LEU A 13 -59.69 3.19 -11.76
N LYS A 14 -59.10 2.11 -12.29
CA LYS A 14 -57.75 1.57 -12.11
C LYS A 14 -57.00 1.99 -10.84
N ALA A 15 -56.68 0.98 -10.04
CA ALA A 15 -55.60 1.00 -9.06
C ALA A 15 -54.37 1.74 -9.62
N PHE A 16 -53.95 2.78 -8.90
CA PHE A 16 -52.62 3.35 -9.04
C PHE A 16 -52.15 3.58 -7.61
N TYR A 17 -51.20 2.76 -7.18
CA TYR A 17 -50.60 2.78 -5.85
C TYR A 17 -49.33 3.63 -5.98
N PRO A 18 -49.30 4.92 -5.54
CA PRO A 18 -48.06 5.60 -5.31
C PRO A 18 -47.68 5.25 -3.88
N GLY A 19 -46.84 4.24 -3.69
CA GLY A 19 -45.44 4.41 -4.01
C GLY A 19 -44.75 4.77 -2.70
N LEU A 20 -44.40 3.72 -1.96
CA LEU A 20 -43.51 3.67 -0.80
C LEU A 20 -42.10 4.17 -1.18
N LEU A 21 -42.00 5.40 -1.69
CA LEU A 21 -40.79 5.97 -2.32
C LEU A 21 -40.17 7.09 -1.47
N LEU A 22 -40.29 7.00 -0.15
CA LEU A 22 -39.68 7.98 0.77
C LEU A 22 -38.88 7.33 1.91
N GLY A 23 -38.51 6.05 1.76
CA GLY A 23 -37.82 5.27 2.79
C GLY A 23 -36.49 4.63 2.38
N CYS A 24 -35.97 4.89 1.17
CA CYS A 24 -34.77 4.19 0.65
C CYS A 24 -33.59 5.09 0.31
N PHE A 25 -33.59 6.37 0.72
CA PHE A 25 -32.51 7.31 0.35
C PHE A 25 -31.46 7.55 1.45
N PHE A 26 -31.56 6.89 2.61
CA PHE A 26 -30.66 7.13 3.75
C PHE A 26 -29.81 5.92 4.16
N VAL A 27 -29.51 5.02 3.21
CA VAL A 27 -28.56 3.89 3.42
C VAL A 27 -27.54 3.81 2.27
N PHE A 28 -27.23 4.94 1.62
CA PHE A 28 -25.97 5.09 0.89
C PHE A 28 -24.89 5.25 1.98
N GLY A 29 -24.18 4.22 2.44
CA GLY A 29 -23.63 3.14 1.63
C GLY A 29 -22.31 3.59 0.99
N SER A 30 -21.50 4.37 1.70
CA SER A 30 -20.10 4.64 1.34
C SER A 30 -19.21 4.27 2.52
N ALA A 31 -19.04 2.97 2.72
CA ALA A 31 -17.80 2.48 3.29
C ALA A 31 -16.70 2.79 2.28
N SER A 32 -16.13 3.99 2.35
CA SER A 32 -14.88 4.31 1.68
C SER A 32 -13.81 3.42 2.30
N CYS A 33 -13.61 2.26 1.69
CA CYS A 33 -12.46 1.42 1.94
C CYS A 33 -11.27 2.16 1.32
N PHE A 34 -10.65 3.05 2.10
CA PHE A 34 -9.29 3.48 1.79
C PHE A 34 -8.44 2.20 1.86
N ALA A 35 -7.96 1.74 0.71
CA ALA A 35 -6.87 0.77 0.69
C ALA A 35 -5.71 1.45 1.45
N GLN A 36 -5.42 0.95 2.65
CA GLN A 36 -4.29 1.45 3.43
C GLN A 36 -3.04 0.95 2.74
N ASP A 37 -2.22 1.90 2.28
CA ASP A 37 -0.86 1.68 1.79
C ASP A 37 -0.14 0.73 2.76
N ALA A 38 0.12 -0.49 2.33
CA ALA A 38 0.60 -1.56 3.20
C ALA A 38 2.07 -1.32 3.53
N VAL A 39 2.31 -0.53 4.58
CA VAL A 39 3.65 -0.35 5.13
C VAL A 39 4.14 -1.69 5.66
N MET A 40 5.11 -2.27 4.97
CA MET A 40 5.76 -3.51 5.37
C MET A 40 6.94 -3.22 6.29
N ILE A 41 7.30 -4.19 7.13
CA ILE A 41 8.46 -4.10 8.00
C ILE A 41 9.56 -4.98 7.39
N LEU A 42 10.68 -4.37 7.02
CA LEU A 42 11.86 -5.08 6.55
C LEU A 42 12.53 -5.73 7.76
N ASN A 43 12.16 -6.98 8.02
CA ASN A 43 12.68 -7.80 9.10
C ASN A 43 13.09 -9.17 8.56
N THR A 44 14.39 -9.34 8.34
CA THR A 44 14.98 -10.60 7.90
C THR A 44 15.53 -11.35 9.11
N GLN A 45 15.04 -12.58 9.30
CA GLN A 45 15.49 -13.44 10.41
C GLN A 45 16.94 -13.89 10.24
N GLU A 46 17.41 -13.90 8.98
CA GLU A 46 18.75 -14.30 8.54
C GLU A 46 19.85 -13.41 9.15
N LEU A 47 19.54 -12.16 9.53
CA LEU A 47 20.49 -11.27 10.20
C LEU A 47 20.68 -11.58 11.70
N GLY A 48 19.73 -12.31 12.31
CA GLY A 48 19.70 -12.55 13.74
C GLY A 48 19.32 -11.30 14.55
N PRO A 49 19.91 -11.08 15.74
CA PRO A 49 19.60 -9.93 16.58
C PRO A 49 19.94 -8.60 15.89
N HIS A 50 18.94 -7.74 15.72
CA HIS A 50 19.11 -6.44 15.06
C HIS A 50 19.80 -5.42 15.98
N GLN A 51 20.80 -4.71 15.45
CA GLN A 51 21.45 -3.59 16.15
C GLN A 51 20.61 -2.30 16.13
N ARG A 52 19.67 -2.20 15.19
CA ARG A 52 18.78 -1.05 14.96
C ARG A 52 17.33 -1.53 14.81
N PRO A 53 16.33 -0.68 15.07
CA PRO A 53 14.92 -1.01 14.77
C PRO A 53 14.73 -1.44 13.33
N ALA A 54 13.78 -2.34 13.07
CA ALA A 54 13.43 -2.73 11.71
C ALA A 54 12.87 -1.52 10.91
N VAL A 55 13.15 -1.49 9.62
CA VAL A 55 12.74 -0.38 8.74
C VAL A 55 11.29 -0.58 8.31
N HIS A 56 10.49 0.47 8.43
CA HIS A 56 9.16 0.53 7.84
C HIS A 56 9.30 1.00 6.39
N PHE A 57 8.84 0.17 5.47
CA PHE A 57 8.97 0.38 4.03
C PHE A 57 7.58 0.39 3.39
N SER A 58 7.25 1.43 2.64
CA SER A 58 6.04 1.43 1.79
C SER A 58 6.45 0.99 0.40
N HIS A 59 6.10 -0.25 0.06
CA HIS A 59 6.39 -0.79 -1.27
C HIS A 59 5.58 -0.06 -2.35
N GLU A 60 4.33 0.30 -2.05
CA GLU A 60 3.43 0.98 -3.00
C GLU A 60 3.99 2.34 -3.42
N LYS A 61 4.49 3.16 -2.48
CA LYS A 61 5.13 4.45 -2.80
C LYS A 61 6.32 4.31 -3.74
N HIS A 62 7.11 3.25 -3.60
CA HIS A 62 8.25 3.03 -4.48
C HIS A 62 7.78 2.50 -5.85
N ALA A 63 6.83 1.56 -5.86
CA ALA A 63 6.30 0.96 -7.07
C ALA A 63 5.47 1.93 -7.94
N GLU A 64 4.99 3.05 -7.38
CA GLU A 64 4.29 4.08 -8.16
C GLU A 64 5.19 4.75 -9.21
N SER A 65 6.50 4.85 -8.92
CA SER A 65 7.45 5.59 -9.77
C SER A 65 8.64 4.75 -10.25
N LEU A 66 8.79 3.51 -9.79
CA LEU A 66 9.92 2.64 -10.09
C LEU A 66 9.46 1.29 -10.64
N GLU A 67 10.17 0.82 -11.66
CA GLU A 67 10.04 -0.54 -12.19
C GLU A 67 10.47 -1.57 -11.13
N CYS A 68 9.77 -2.70 -11.06
CA CYS A 68 10.04 -3.76 -10.08
C CYS A 68 11.51 -4.21 -10.10
N VAL A 69 12.08 -4.35 -11.31
CA VAL A 69 13.46 -4.82 -11.54
C VAL A 69 14.53 -3.86 -11.01
N ARG A 70 14.15 -2.63 -10.63
CA ARG A 70 15.06 -1.68 -9.99
C ARG A 70 15.52 -2.15 -8.61
N CYS A 71 14.68 -2.93 -7.91
CA CYS A 71 14.98 -3.50 -6.60
C CYS A 71 14.96 -5.03 -6.62
N HIS A 72 13.97 -5.60 -7.29
CA HIS A 72 13.85 -7.04 -7.52
C HIS A 72 14.69 -7.44 -8.73
N HIS A 73 16.00 -7.27 -8.62
CA HIS A 73 16.94 -7.69 -9.64
C HIS A 73 17.20 -9.20 -9.58
N ASP A 74 17.58 -9.75 -10.73
CA ASP A 74 18.20 -11.06 -10.85
C ASP A 74 19.21 -10.97 -11.99
N TYR A 75 20.43 -11.46 -11.80
CA TYR A 75 21.51 -11.28 -12.75
C TYR A 75 21.85 -12.63 -13.39
N ASP A 76 21.81 -12.67 -14.73
CA ASP A 76 22.26 -13.83 -15.48
C ASP A 76 23.79 -13.98 -15.45
N GLU A 77 24.30 -15.05 -16.08
CA GLU A 77 25.74 -15.32 -16.16
C GLU A 77 26.55 -14.22 -16.88
N PHE A 78 25.87 -13.34 -17.62
CA PHE A 78 26.46 -12.21 -18.34
C PHE A 78 26.22 -10.87 -17.63
N MET A 79 25.73 -10.89 -16.39
CA MET A 79 25.38 -9.71 -15.59
C MET A 79 24.25 -8.85 -16.18
N ASN A 80 23.40 -9.41 -17.03
CA ASN A 80 22.18 -8.74 -17.43
C ASN A 80 21.15 -8.87 -16.30
N ASN A 81 20.53 -7.76 -15.92
CA ASN A 81 19.41 -7.81 -14.98
C ASN A 81 18.17 -8.36 -15.72
N THR A 82 17.82 -9.61 -15.45
CA THR A 82 16.62 -10.27 -15.97
C THR A 82 15.39 -10.05 -15.08
N GLY A 83 15.58 -9.45 -13.90
CA GLY A 83 14.54 -9.24 -12.91
C GLY A 83 14.17 -10.52 -12.15
N GLY A 84 13.58 -10.37 -10.96
CA GLY A 84 13.14 -11.49 -10.13
C GLY A 84 11.86 -11.17 -9.38
N GLU A 85 10.70 -11.54 -9.92
CA GLU A 85 9.42 -11.23 -9.26
C GLU A 85 9.31 -11.92 -7.90
N GLY A 86 9.28 -11.11 -6.83
CA GLY A 86 8.87 -11.57 -5.50
C GLY A 86 9.92 -12.33 -4.67
N ASN A 87 11.17 -12.44 -5.15
CA ASN A 87 12.25 -13.05 -4.37
C ASN A 87 12.64 -12.16 -3.18
N ARG A 88 13.03 -12.78 -2.06
CA ARG A 88 13.56 -12.05 -0.91
C ARG A 88 15.02 -11.75 -1.16
N CYS A 89 15.49 -10.57 -0.75
CA CYS A 89 16.90 -10.21 -0.85
C CYS A 89 17.80 -11.26 -0.17
N ALA A 90 17.32 -11.81 0.95
CA ALA A 90 18.01 -12.82 1.74
C ALA A 90 18.15 -14.20 1.06
N ASP A 91 17.47 -14.43 -0.07
CA ASP A 91 17.60 -15.68 -0.82
C ASP A 91 18.94 -15.75 -1.57
N CYS A 92 19.54 -14.60 -1.90
CA CYS A 92 20.84 -14.51 -2.60
C CYS A 92 21.88 -13.68 -1.83
N HIS A 93 21.46 -12.73 -1.00
CA HIS A 93 22.36 -11.95 -0.15
C HIS A 93 22.35 -12.50 1.27
N GLU A 94 23.47 -13.11 1.65
CA GLU A 94 23.65 -13.68 2.98
C GLU A 94 24.06 -12.64 4.01
N LYS A 95 24.02 -13.00 5.30
CA LYS A 95 24.42 -12.10 6.39
C LYS A 95 25.86 -11.62 6.24
N GLU A 96 26.75 -12.52 5.86
CA GLU A 96 28.14 -12.22 5.53
C GLU A 96 28.32 -12.48 4.02
N PRO A 97 29.28 -11.83 3.36
CA PRO A 97 29.58 -12.11 1.95
C PRO A 97 29.89 -13.59 1.71
N GLY A 98 29.34 -14.16 0.66
CA GLY A 98 29.51 -15.55 0.26
C GLY A 98 29.73 -15.65 -1.24
N ASP A 99 28.93 -16.48 -1.92
CA ASP A 99 28.89 -16.54 -3.39
C ASP A 99 28.49 -15.19 -4.00
N ASN A 100 27.59 -14.47 -3.32
CA ASN A 100 27.33 -13.07 -3.57
C ASN A 100 28.30 -12.20 -2.74
N PRO A 101 29.08 -11.30 -3.37
CA PRO A 101 30.06 -10.47 -2.66
C PRO A 101 29.42 -9.39 -1.78
N LEU A 102 28.14 -9.07 -1.99
CA LEU A 102 27.41 -8.10 -1.15
C LEU A 102 26.66 -8.84 -0.05
N SER A 103 26.97 -8.49 1.20
CA SER A 103 26.16 -8.91 2.34
C SER A 103 24.75 -8.34 2.25
N LEU A 104 23.79 -8.95 2.95
CA LEU A 104 22.40 -8.50 3.01
C LEU A 104 22.29 -7.08 3.58
N ILE A 105 23.13 -6.73 4.56
CA ILE A 105 23.17 -5.39 5.14
C ILE A 105 23.67 -4.38 4.10
N ASP A 106 24.75 -4.72 3.39
CA ASP A 106 25.31 -3.83 2.37
C ASP A 106 24.36 -3.69 1.18
N ALA A 107 23.70 -4.78 0.77
CA ALA A 107 22.71 -4.75 -0.30
C ALA A 107 21.56 -3.77 -0.01
N PHE A 108 21.01 -3.77 1.22
CA PHE A 108 20.00 -2.79 1.61
C PHE A 108 20.55 -1.36 1.61
N HIS A 109 21.72 -1.11 2.19
CA HIS A 109 22.26 0.25 2.26
C HIS A 109 22.67 0.78 0.88
N THR A 110 23.27 -0.04 0.02
CA THR A 110 23.57 0.31 -1.36
C THR A 110 22.29 0.60 -2.14
N GLN A 111 21.33 -0.34 -2.17
CA GLN A 111 20.11 -0.18 -2.97
C GLN A 111 19.23 0.98 -2.52
N CYS A 112 19.06 1.16 -1.20
CA CYS A 112 18.17 2.20 -0.66
C CYS A 112 18.89 3.55 -0.56
N MET A 113 20.06 3.61 0.10
CA MET A 113 20.69 4.89 0.41
C MET A 113 21.29 5.56 -0.82
N GLU A 114 21.88 4.81 -1.77
CA GLU A 114 22.43 5.44 -2.97
C GLU A 114 21.32 6.05 -3.82
N CYS A 115 20.20 5.36 -3.98
CA CYS A 115 19.05 5.90 -4.71
C CYS A 115 18.48 7.14 -4.01
N HIS A 116 18.32 7.10 -2.69
CA HIS A 116 17.86 8.24 -1.91
C HIS A 116 18.81 9.43 -1.99
N LEU A 117 20.12 9.19 -1.92
CA LEU A 117 21.15 10.21 -2.07
C LEU A 117 21.11 10.83 -3.46
N GLU A 118 20.92 10.03 -4.51
CA GLU A 118 20.79 10.54 -5.88
C GLU A 118 19.55 11.42 -6.03
N ILE A 119 18.41 11.01 -5.47
CA ILE A 119 17.16 11.78 -5.48
C ILE A 119 17.34 13.13 -4.77
N ASP A 120 17.99 13.14 -3.60
CA ASP A 120 18.28 14.36 -2.83
C ASP A 120 19.22 15.29 -3.60
N GLN A 121 20.34 14.77 -4.11
CA GLN A 121 21.31 15.55 -4.89
C GLN A 121 20.71 16.19 -6.15
N ARG A 122 19.75 15.49 -6.77
CA ARG A 122 19.05 15.95 -7.98
C ARG A 122 17.82 16.79 -7.67
N GLY A 123 17.43 16.92 -6.39
CA GLY A 123 16.24 17.64 -5.96
C GLY A 123 14.94 17.06 -6.54
N LEU A 124 14.87 15.74 -6.71
CA LEU A 124 13.73 15.08 -7.35
C LEU A 124 12.55 14.86 -6.40
N ALA A 125 12.82 14.83 -5.08
CA ALA A 125 11.80 14.70 -4.05
C ALA A 125 12.30 15.29 -2.73
N GLU A 126 11.37 15.63 -1.83
CA GLU A 126 11.64 16.16 -0.50
C GLU A 126 11.43 15.09 0.58
N ASN A 127 12.00 15.30 1.77
CA ASN A 127 11.86 14.41 2.93
C ASN A 127 12.33 12.97 2.70
N ILE A 128 13.35 12.81 1.86
CA ILE A 128 13.99 11.52 1.59
C ILE A 128 14.90 11.16 2.78
N PRO A 129 14.78 9.94 3.35
CA PRO A 129 15.58 9.56 4.50
C PRO A 129 17.02 9.21 4.07
N LEU A 130 18.00 9.87 4.68
CA LEU A 130 19.42 9.73 4.39
C LEU A 130 20.24 9.34 5.63
N ALA A 131 19.77 9.74 6.82
CA ALA A 131 20.42 9.39 8.08
C ALA A 131 19.90 8.06 8.63
N CYS A 132 20.75 7.32 9.34
CA CYS A 132 20.40 5.98 9.86
C CYS A 132 19.09 5.97 10.67
N GLY A 133 18.84 7.03 11.44
CA GLY A 133 17.66 7.15 12.31
C GLY A 133 16.37 7.56 11.60
N GLU A 134 16.45 7.94 10.32
CA GLU A 134 15.30 8.29 9.49
C GLU A 134 14.69 7.04 8.84
N CYS A 135 15.52 6.04 8.53
CA CYS A 135 15.05 4.71 8.14
C CYS A 135 14.78 3.82 9.36
N HIS A 136 15.73 3.73 10.30
CA HIS A 136 15.61 2.91 11.50
C HIS A 136 14.96 3.69 12.65
N LEU A 137 13.69 4.04 12.44
CA LEU A 137 12.92 4.83 13.40
C LEU A 137 12.85 4.12 14.75
N ARG A 138 13.28 4.82 15.81
CA ARG A 138 13.03 4.34 17.18
C ARG A 138 11.55 4.46 17.46
N ALA A 139 10.94 3.40 17.95
CA ALA A 139 9.61 3.48 18.54
C ALA A 139 9.64 4.58 19.61
N ARG A 140 8.83 5.63 19.44
CA ARG A 140 8.59 6.57 20.54
C ARG A 140 7.88 5.81 21.66
N PRO A 141 8.21 6.04 22.95
CA PRO A 141 7.36 5.56 24.01
C PRO A 141 5.96 6.17 23.82
N GLY A 142 4.98 5.33 23.43
CA GLY A 142 3.58 5.73 23.25
C GLY A 142 3.08 5.91 21.81
N GLY A 143 3.89 5.66 20.78
CA GLY A 143 3.47 5.79 19.37
C GLY A 143 3.34 4.45 18.67
N GLY A 144 2.27 3.72 18.93
CA GLY A 144 1.87 2.57 18.12
C GLY A 144 0.37 2.61 17.94
N LYS A 145 -0.10 2.80 16.71
CA LYS A 145 -0.79 1.82 15.86
C LYS A 145 -0.69 2.31 14.42
#